data_AF-A0A509EHV3-F1
#
_entry.id   AF-A0A509EHV3-F1
#
_cell.length_a   1.000
_cell.length_b   1.000
_cell.length_c   1.000
_cell.angle_alpha   90.00
_cell.angle_beta   90.00
_cell.angle_gamma   90.00
#
_symmetry.space_group_name_H-M   'P 1'
#
loop_
_entity.id
_entity.type
_entity.pdbx_description
1 polymer ?
#
loop_
_entity_poly.entity_id
_entity_poly.type
_entity_poly.pdbx_seq_one_letter_code
_entity_poly.pdbx_strand_id
1 'polypeptide(L)'
;MSIRTRKRNRARRRLGRLPPTPEFLRFGSHFHQDIDLLHDSIEEVVSSAISVFRGEDRRRLRDFIGQVLESDLSPDELSKLWGLTRSDWRFDPRSLRIILALAHDRLRKGL
;
A
#
# COMPACT_ATOMS: atom_id res chain seq x y z
N MET A 1 22.92 -22.42 -14.44
CA MET A 1 21.83 -21.60 -13.85
C MET A 1 20.68 -22.50 -13.38
N SER A 2 20.30 -22.43 -12.10
CA SER A 2 19.29 -23.33 -11.49
C SER A 2 17.84 -22.91 -11.78
N ILE A 3 16.94 -23.90 -11.88
CA ILE A 3 15.48 -23.73 -12.02
C ILE A 3 14.90 -22.85 -10.90
N ARG A 4 15.47 -22.92 -9.69
CA ARG A 4 15.08 -22.07 -8.54
C ARG A 4 15.30 -20.58 -8.82
N THR A 5 16.37 -20.21 -9.52
CA THR A 5 16.69 -18.82 -9.86
C THR A 5 15.72 -18.25 -10.89
N ARG A 6 15.28 -19.06 -11.86
CA ARG A 6 14.27 -18.66 -12.88
C ARG A 6 12.90 -18.40 -12.27
N LYS A 7 12.44 -19.26 -11.35
CA LYS A 7 11.15 -19.09 -10.64
C LYS A 7 11.12 -17.80 -9.83
N ARG A 8 12.21 -17.49 -9.12
CA ARG A 8 12.34 -16.27 -8.29
C ARG A 8 12.37 -14.99 -9.14
N ASN A 9 13.06 -15.01 -10.27
CA ASN A 9 13.04 -13.89 -11.23
C ASN A 9 11.68 -13.71 -11.92
N ARG A 10 10.94 -14.79 -12.17
CA ARG A 10 9.58 -14.71 -12.75
C ARG A 10 8.54 -14.19 -11.74
N ALA A 11 8.68 -14.56 -10.46
CA ALA A 11 7.88 -14.02 -9.38
C ALA A 11 8.17 -12.52 -9.15
N ARG A 12 9.44 -12.12 -9.15
CA ARG A 12 9.84 -10.69 -9.13
C ARG A 12 9.31 -9.91 -10.33
N ARG A 13 9.35 -10.49 -11.53
CA ARG A 13 8.74 -9.89 -12.74
C ARG A 13 7.21 -9.79 -12.67
N ARG A 14 6.52 -10.63 -11.89
CA ARG A 14 5.07 -10.57 -11.64
C ARG A 14 4.68 -9.62 -10.51
N LEU A 15 5.56 -9.42 -9.52
CA LEU A 15 5.32 -8.60 -8.32
C LEU A 15 5.66 -7.10 -8.49
N GLY A 16 6.16 -6.69 -9.66
CA GLY A 16 6.59 -5.32 -9.92
C GLY A 16 7.99 -5.00 -9.36
N ARG A 17 8.53 -3.83 -9.71
CA ARG A 17 9.84 -3.34 -9.24
C ARG A 17 9.89 -3.17 -7.72
N LEU A 18 8.74 -2.99 -7.09
CA LEU A 18 8.54 -2.84 -5.65
C LEU A 18 7.55 -3.91 -5.15
N PRO A 19 8.03 -5.07 -4.66
CA PRO A 19 7.13 -6.08 -4.10
C PRO A 19 6.48 -5.54 -2.81
N PRO A 20 5.16 -5.68 -2.62
CA PRO A 20 4.47 -5.17 -1.44
C PRO A 20 4.93 -5.88 -0.17
N THR A 21 5.08 -5.12 0.92
CA THR A 21 5.35 -5.68 2.24
C THR A 21 4.07 -6.24 2.87
N PRO A 22 4.17 -7.17 3.85
CA PRO A 22 3.00 -7.65 4.60
C PRO A 22 2.17 -6.52 5.20
N GLU A 23 2.82 -5.46 5.69
CA GLU A 23 2.16 -4.31 6.30
C GLU A 23 1.37 -3.51 5.26
N PHE A 24 1.90 -3.35 4.04
CA PHE A 24 1.18 -2.68 2.94
C PHE A 24 -0.03 -3.49 2.46
N LEU A 25 0.11 -4.82 2.37
CA LEU A 25 -1.00 -5.70 2.04
C LEU A 25 -2.12 -5.59 3.09
N ARG A 26 -1.76 -5.62 4.37
CA ARG A 26 -2.71 -5.45 5.46
C ARG A 26 -3.35 -4.06 5.43
N PHE A 27 -2.58 -3.01 5.15
CA PHE A 27 -3.08 -1.65 5.03
C PHE A 27 -4.18 -1.54 3.97
N GLY A 28 -3.94 -2.04 2.75
CA GLY A 28 -4.98 -2.00 1.72
C GLY A 28 -6.19 -2.89 2.02
N SER A 29 -6.02 -4.01 2.73
CA SER A 29 -7.15 -4.84 3.15
C SER A 29 -8.12 -4.16 4.13
N HIS A 30 -7.71 -3.05 4.77
CA HIS A 30 -8.62 -2.25 5.59
C HIS A 30 -9.58 -1.41 4.75
N PHE A 31 -9.34 -1.21 3.45
CA PHE A 31 -10.28 -0.54 2.54
C PHE A 31 -11.31 -1.55 2.02
N HIS A 32 -12.08 -2.11 2.95
CA HIS A 32 -13.18 -3.04 2.64
C HIS A 32 -14.44 -2.28 2.22
N GLN A 33 -15.38 -2.97 1.58
CA GLN A 33 -16.57 -2.37 1.00
C GLN A 33 -17.37 -1.51 2.00
N ASP A 34 -17.51 -1.95 3.24
CA ASP A 34 -18.35 -1.27 4.24
C ASP A 34 -17.65 -0.13 5.01
N ILE A 35 -16.41 0.25 4.66
CA ILE A 35 -15.66 1.23 5.45
C ILE A 35 -16.20 2.66 5.30
N ASP A 36 -16.89 2.97 4.20
CA ASP A 36 -17.61 4.25 4.01
C ASP A 36 -18.86 4.36 4.88
N LEU A 37 -19.43 3.25 5.34
CA LEU A 37 -20.55 3.27 6.29
C LEU A 37 -20.09 3.63 7.71
N LEU A 38 -18.80 3.53 7.98
CA LEU A 38 -18.21 3.76 9.30
C LEU A 38 -17.56 5.15 9.43
N HIS A 39 -17.32 5.84 8.33
CA HIS A 39 -16.50 7.03 8.26
C HIS A 39 -17.06 8.03 7.25
N ASP A 40 -17.13 9.30 7.65
CA ASP A 40 -17.76 10.35 6.85
C ASP A 40 -16.81 10.95 5.80
N SER A 41 -15.52 10.60 5.86
CA SER A 41 -14.52 11.11 4.93
C SER A 41 -13.36 10.14 4.67
N ILE A 42 -12.69 10.33 3.53
CA ILE A 42 -11.52 9.54 3.14
C ILE A 42 -10.36 9.72 4.13
N GLU A 43 -10.26 10.90 4.74
CA GLU A 43 -9.30 11.19 5.81
C GLU A 43 -9.52 10.29 7.02
N GLU A 44 -10.77 10.09 7.43
CA GLU A 44 -11.14 9.21 8.53
C GLU A 44 -10.88 7.75 8.19
N VAL A 45 -11.27 7.31 6.99
CA VAL A 45 -10.97 5.96 6.46
C VAL A 45 -9.47 5.68 6.53
N VAL A 46 -8.63 6.59 6.02
CA VAL A 46 -7.17 6.42 6.07
C VAL A 46 -6.66 6.38 7.51
N SER A 47 -7.20 7.22 8.40
CA SER A 47 -6.80 7.24 9.81
C SER A 47 -7.15 5.94 10.53
N SER A 48 -8.33 5.39 10.24
CA SER A 48 -8.80 4.10 10.70
C SER A 48 -7.90 2.97 10.19
N ALA A 49 -7.62 2.94 8.88
CA ALA A 49 -6.78 1.93 8.24
C ALA A 49 -5.35 1.88 8.80
N ILE A 50 -4.76 3.02 9.18
CA ILE A 50 -3.42 3.05 9.82
C ILE A 50 -3.46 2.86 11.33
N SER A 51 -4.64 2.94 11.97
CA SER A 51 -4.77 2.94 13.43
C SER A 51 -4.33 1.61 14.06
N VAL A 52 -4.35 0.50 13.31
CA VAL A 52 -3.92 -0.81 13.82
C VAL A 52 -2.40 -1.01 13.82
N PHE A 53 -1.65 -0.14 13.13
CA PHE A 53 -0.20 -0.26 13.00
C PHE A 53 0.51 0.45 14.16
N ARG A 54 1.40 -0.27 14.84
CA ARG A 54 2.17 0.19 16.00
C ARG A 54 3.63 -0.23 15.89
N GLY A 55 4.51 0.44 16.63
CA GLY A 55 5.92 0.08 16.74
C GLY A 55 6.61 -0.13 15.38
N GLU A 56 7.19 -1.30 15.19
CA GLU A 56 7.94 -1.64 13.98
C GLU A 56 7.05 -1.73 12.73
N ASP A 57 5.86 -2.32 12.83
CA ASP A 57 4.93 -2.45 11.70
C ASP A 57 4.54 -1.08 11.14
N ARG A 58 4.34 -0.09 12.03
CA ARG A 58 4.07 1.30 11.65
C ARG A 58 5.24 1.90 10.87
N ARG A 59 6.47 1.69 11.31
CA ARG A 59 7.69 2.17 10.64
C ARG A 59 7.85 1.51 9.27
N ARG A 60 7.69 0.19 9.19
CA ARG A 60 7.78 -0.57 7.94
C ARG A 60 6.72 -0.14 6.92
N LEU A 61 5.47 0.06 7.35
CA LEU A 61 4.42 0.58 6.47
C LEU A 61 4.78 1.98 5.96
N ARG A 62 5.20 2.88 6.86
CA ARG A 62 5.63 4.24 6.50
C ARG A 62 6.74 4.20 5.45
N ASP A 63 7.80 3.45 5.72
CA ASP A 63 9.00 3.43 4.88
C ASP A 63 8.69 2.83 3.50
N PHE A 64 7.85 1.80 3.45
CA PHE A 64 7.40 1.25 2.17
C PHE A 64 6.54 2.24 1.37
N ILE A 65 5.58 2.91 2.01
CA ILE A 65 4.78 3.94 1.34
C ILE A 65 5.68 5.08 0.85
N GLY A 66 6.67 5.49 1.64
CA GLY A 66 7.68 6.46 1.22
C GLY A 66 8.43 6.04 -0.04
N GLN A 67 8.91 4.79 -0.10
CA GLN A 67 9.54 4.23 -1.30
C GLN A 67 8.61 4.24 -2.52
N VAL A 68 7.32 3.95 -2.35
CA VAL A 68 6.34 4.01 -3.45
C VAL A 68 6.17 5.45 -3.93
N LEU A 69 6.08 6.43 -3.03
CA LEU A 69 5.91 7.84 -3.38
C LEU A 69 7.14 8.45 -4.06
N GLU A 70 8.35 8.01 -3.69
CA GLU A 70 9.61 8.45 -4.30
C GLU A 70 9.95 7.70 -5.60
N SER A 71 9.24 6.62 -5.91
CA SER A 71 9.50 5.80 -7.08
C SER A 71 8.98 6.39 -8.40
N ASP A 72 9.61 5.97 -9.48
CA ASP A 72 9.19 6.21 -10.87
C ASP A 72 8.10 5.23 -11.35
N LEU A 73 7.35 4.59 -10.45
CA LEU A 73 6.29 3.64 -10.84
C LEU A 73 5.29 4.33 -11.79
N SER A 74 5.06 3.68 -12.92
CA SER A 74 4.01 4.09 -13.85
C SER A 74 2.62 3.95 -13.22
N PRO A 75 1.61 4.67 -13.74
CA PRO A 75 0.23 4.55 -13.27
C PRO A 75 -0.29 3.10 -13.24
N ASP A 76 0.09 2.29 -14.23
CA ASP A 76 -0.29 0.89 -14.33
C ASP A 76 0.40 0.02 -13.28
N GLU A 77 1.68 0.25 -13.01
CA GLU A 77 2.42 -0.47 -11.98
C GLU A 77 1.88 -0.13 -10.58
N LEU A 78 1.55 1.13 -10.33
CA LEU A 78 0.95 1.57 -9.08
C LEU A 78 -0.43 0.93 -8.87
N SER A 79 -1.26 0.89 -9.92
CA SER A 79 -2.56 0.20 -9.90
C SER A 79 -2.41 -1.29 -9.62
N LYS A 80 -1.43 -1.95 -10.26
CA LYS A 80 -1.12 -3.37 -10.03
C LYS A 80 -0.66 -3.61 -8.60
N LEU A 81 0.20 -2.74 -8.06
CA LEU A 81 0.67 -2.82 -6.68
C LEU A 81 -0.50 -2.75 -5.70
N TRP A 82 -1.42 -1.80 -5.90
CA TRP A 82 -2.64 -1.69 -5.08
C TRP A 82 -3.54 -2.91 -5.21
N GLY A 83 -3.72 -3.44 -6.43
CA GLY A 83 -4.53 -4.63 -6.68
C GLY A 83 -4.07 -5.89 -5.94
N LEU A 84 -2.85 -5.92 -5.42
CA LEU A 84 -2.35 -7.03 -4.59
C LEU A 84 -2.88 -6.99 -3.15
N THR A 85 -3.37 -5.85 -2.68
CA THR A 85 -3.75 -5.63 -1.27
C THR A 85 -5.11 -6.22 -0.87
N ARG A 86 -5.84 -6.83 -1.82
CA ARG A 86 -7.23 -7.29 -1.64
C ARG A 86 -8.19 -6.19 -1.18
N SER A 87 -7.85 -4.92 -1.38
CA SER A 87 -8.76 -3.79 -1.20
C SER A 87 -9.99 -3.96 -2.08
N ASP A 88 -11.18 -3.74 -1.52
CA ASP A 88 -12.42 -3.65 -2.29
C ASP A 88 -12.49 -2.32 -3.04
N TRP A 89 -11.85 -1.29 -2.49
CA TRP A 89 -11.78 0.04 -3.09
C TRP A 89 -10.75 0.09 -4.21
N ARG A 90 -11.14 0.69 -5.33
CA ARG A 90 -10.26 0.99 -6.46
C ARG A 90 -10.06 2.50 -6.55
N PHE A 91 -8.81 2.90 -6.68
CA PHE A 91 -8.43 4.29 -6.88
C PHE A 91 -7.85 4.45 -8.28
N ASP A 92 -8.14 5.58 -8.93
CA ASP A 92 -7.29 5.97 -10.05
C ASP A 92 -5.87 6.27 -9.52
N PRO A 93 -4.83 6.17 -10.37
CA PRO A 93 -3.44 6.31 -9.93
C PRO A 93 -3.11 7.64 -9.25
N ARG A 94 -3.77 8.73 -9.62
CA ARG A 94 -3.54 10.05 -9.01
C ARG A 94 -4.14 10.08 -7.61
N SER A 95 -5.39 9.66 -7.47
CA SER A 95 -6.05 9.56 -6.16
C SER A 95 -5.29 8.62 -5.23
N LEU A 96 -4.83 7.47 -5.73
CA LEU A 96 -4.04 6.54 -4.94
C LEU A 96 -2.76 7.19 -4.39
N ARG A 97 -2.03 7.98 -5.19
CA ARG A 97 -0.86 8.72 -4.68
C ARG A 97 -1.23 9.69 -3.57
N ILE A 98 -2.36 10.38 -3.67
CA ILE A 98 -2.84 11.30 -2.62
C ILE A 98 -3.15 10.54 -1.34
N ILE A 99 -3.84 9.40 -1.43
CA ILE A 99 -4.13 8.52 -0.28
C ILE A 99 -2.86 8.02 0.39
N LEU A 100 -1.89 7.57 -0.41
CA LEU A 100 -0.60 7.11 0.08
C LEU A 100 0.20 8.24 0.75
N ALA A 101 0.19 9.44 0.18
CA ALA A 101 0.84 10.61 0.78
C ALA A 101 0.21 10.99 2.12
N LEU A 102 -1.12 10.98 2.20
CA LEU A 102 -1.87 11.24 3.42
C LEU A 102 -1.57 10.19 4.51
N ALA A 103 -1.57 8.91 4.14
CA ALA A 103 -1.19 7.83 5.05
C ALA A 103 0.26 7.99 5.54
N HIS A 104 1.19 8.31 4.64
CA HIS A 104 2.60 8.52 4.97
C HIS A 104 2.81 9.66 5.98
N ASP A 105 2.17 10.82 5.76
CA ASP A 105 2.23 11.95 6.68
C ASP A 105 1.71 11.57 8.08
N ARG A 106 0.54 10.93 8.14
CA ARG A 106 -0.03 10.51 9.43
C ARG A 106 0.81 9.46 10.13
N LEU A 107 1.42 8.54 9.39
CA LEU A 107 2.31 7.53 9.94
C LEU A 107 3.54 8.18 10.61
N ARG A 108 4.07 9.27 10.07
CA ARG A 108 5.18 10.05 10.66
C ARG A 108 4.80 10.73 11.97
N LYS A 109 3.60 11.28 12.08
CA LYS A 109 3.14 12.03 13.29
C LYS A 109 2.96 11.17 14.55
N GLY A 110 2.97 9.85 14.43
CA GLY A 110 2.77 8.92 15.56
C GLY A 110 3.99 8.04 15.85
N LEU A 111 5.18 8.49 15.46
CA LEU A 111 6.47 7.90 15.78
C LEU A 111 7.28 8.87 16.63
#